data_AF-A0A3M1AJI9-F1
#
_entry.id   AF-A0A3M1AJI9-F1
#
_cell.length_a   1.000
_cell.length_b   1.000
_cell.length_c   1.000
_cell.angle_alpha   90.00
_cell.angle_beta   90.00
_cell.angle_gamma   90.00
#
_symmetry.space_group_name_H-M   'P 1'
#
loop_
_entity.id
_entity.type
_entity.pdbx_description
1 polymer ?
#
loop_
_entity_poly.entity_id
_entity_poly.type
_entity_poly.pdbx_seq_one_letter_code
_entity_poly.pdbx_strand_id
1 'polypeptide(L)'
;MSTKPKLTVNLLCKEANIFAQKESSHFEPALYGVTDGKAIGTYLEHKFQRFLREKYEYVEGSSAKGIDFPELEVDMKVTRITQPQSSCPFKSARQKIYGLGYSLLVFVYDKTDDSD
;
A
#
# COMPACT_ATOMS: atom_id res chain seq x y z
N MET A 1 -30.10 -4.94 -2.73
CA MET A 1 -28.78 -4.31 -2.57
C MET A 1 -27.82 -5.41 -2.14
N SER A 2 -26.81 -5.73 -2.95
CA SER A 2 -25.83 -6.75 -2.55
C SER A 2 -24.85 -6.11 -1.57
N THR A 3 -24.79 -6.62 -0.35
CA THR A 3 -23.77 -6.25 0.63
C THR A 3 -22.40 -6.69 0.12
N LYS A 4 -21.39 -5.81 0.24
CA LYS A 4 -20.02 -6.16 -0.14
C LYS A 4 -19.47 -7.20 0.86
N PRO A 5 -18.68 -8.18 0.43
CA PRO A 5 -18.03 -9.09 1.34
C PRO A 5 -17.02 -8.34 2.24
N LYS A 6 -16.83 -8.83 3.47
CA LYS A 6 -15.77 -8.33 4.35
C LYS A 6 -14.39 -8.66 3.78
N LEU A 7 -13.48 -7.69 3.81
CA LEU A 7 -12.09 -7.93 3.47
C LEU A 7 -11.43 -8.84 4.52
N THR A 8 -10.64 -9.81 4.07
CA THR A 8 -9.82 -10.67 4.94
C THR A 8 -8.37 -10.57 4.49
N VAL A 9 -7.40 -11.00 5.31
CA VAL A 9 -5.98 -11.00 4.92
C VAL A 9 -5.74 -11.80 3.63
N ASN A 10 -6.39 -12.96 3.47
CA ASN A 10 -6.26 -13.76 2.24
C ASN A 10 -6.79 -13.03 1.00
N LEU A 11 -7.92 -12.33 1.14
CA LEU A 11 -8.47 -11.51 0.05
C LEU A 11 -7.58 -10.30 -0.22
N LEU A 12 -7.06 -9.65 0.82
CA LEU A 12 -6.12 -8.53 0.70
C LEU A 12 -4.87 -8.94 -0.08
N CYS A 13 -4.26 -10.10 0.24
CA CYS A 13 -3.12 -10.64 -0.50
C CYS A 13 -3.47 -10.90 -1.97
N LYS A 14 -4.64 -11.50 -2.24
CA LYS A 14 -5.11 -11.76 -3.61
C LYS A 14 -5.31 -10.47 -4.40
N GLU A 15 -5.99 -9.49 -3.81
CA GLU A 15 -6.26 -8.21 -4.44
C GLU A 15 -5.00 -7.37 -4.63
N ALA A 16 -4.04 -7.42 -3.69
CA ALA A 16 -2.74 -6.80 -3.82
C ALA A 16 -1.95 -7.37 -5.02
N ASN A 17 -1.99 -8.69 -5.21
CA ASN A 17 -1.36 -9.34 -6.37
C ASN A 17 -2.00 -8.88 -7.70
N ILE A 18 -3.33 -8.89 -7.76
CA ILE A 18 -4.09 -8.43 -8.94
C ILE A 18 -3.79 -6.96 -9.24
N PHE A 19 -3.79 -6.12 -8.21
CA PHE A 19 -3.49 -4.70 -8.32
C PHE A 19 -2.07 -4.48 -8.83
N ALA A 20 -1.08 -5.15 -8.24
CA ALA A 20 0.32 -5.05 -8.67
C ALA A 20 0.50 -5.45 -10.15
N GLN A 21 -0.13 -6.54 -10.60
CA GLN A 21 -0.07 -6.96 -12.00
C GLN A 21 -0.69 -5.90 -12.93
N LYS A 22 -1.85 -5.35 -12.57
CA LYS A 22 -2.51 -4.31 -13.36
C LYS A 22 -1.65 -3.05 -13.46
N GLU A 23 -1.15 -2.54 -12.33
CA GLU A 23 -0.35 -1.32 -12.29
C GLU A 23 1.01 -1.51 -12.97
N SER A 24 1.61 -2.71 -12.93
CA SER A 24 2.88 -3.00 -13.63
C SER A 24 2.75 -2.90 -15.16
N SER A 25 1.54 -3.02 -15.70
CA SER A 25 1.25 -2.90 -17.13
C SER A 25 0.64 -1.54 -17.53
N HIS A 26 0.52 -0.61 -16.58
CA HIS A 26 -0.19 0.64 -16.75
C HIS A 26 0.78 1.82 -16.75
N PHE A 27 0.81 2.56 -17.86
CA PHE A 27 1.40 3.89 -17.88
C PHE A 27 0.46 4.86 -17.18
N GLU A 28 0.93 5.48 -16.10
CA GLU A 28 0.17 6.39 -15.26
C GLU A 28 0.56 7.85 -15.55
N PRO A 29 -0.21 8.60 -16.38
CA PRO A 29 0.16 9.95 -16.77
C PRO A 29 0.21 10.93 -15.59
N ALA A 30 -0.59 10.67 -14.54
CA ALA A 30 -0.61 11.51 -13.35
C ALA A 30 0.72 11.49 -12.56
N LEU A 31 1.57 10.49 -12.82
CA LEU A 31 2.88 10.37 -12.20
C LEU A 31 4.04 10.76 -13.14
N TYR A 32 3.77 11.23 -14.36
CA TYR A 32 4.83 11.63 -15.28
C TYR A 32 5.65 12.79 -14.71
N GLY A 33 6.98 12.63 -14.69
CA GLY A 33 7.92 13.63 -14.13
C GLY A 33 7.89 13.76 -12.60
N VAL A 34 7.03 13.02 -11.90
CA VAL A 34 7.01 13.00 -10.42
C VAL A 34 8.18 12.16 -9.93
N THR A 35 9.08 12.78 -9.16
CA THR A 35 10.28 12.13 -8.61
C THR A 35 10.24 11.94 -7.09
N ASP A 36 9.33 12.62 -6.39
CA ASP A 36 9.14 12.46 -4.95
C ASP A 36 8.51 11.09 -4.65
N GLY A 37 9.34 10.20 -4.09
CA GLY A 37 8.91 8.85 -3.73
C GLY A 37 7.77 8.82 -2.71
N LYS A 38 7.61 9.86 -1.88
CA LYS A 38 6.47 9.98 -0.96
C LYS A 38 5.19 10.28 -1.73
N ALA A 39 5.23 11.23 -2.68
CA ALA A 39 4.08 11.56 -3.51
C ALA A 39 3.60 10.34 -4.32
N ILE A 40 4.53 9.60 -4.94
CA ILE A 40 4.22 8.35 -5.66
C ILE A 40 3.63 7.30 -4.70
N GLY A 41 4.23 7.13 -3.53
CA GLY A 41 3.75 6.21 -2.50
C GLY A 41 2.32 6.50 -2.07
N THR A 42 2.05 7.75 -1.69
CA THR A 42 0.70 8.21 -1.32
C THR A 42 -0.31 8.07 -2.46
N TYR A 43 0.12 8.29 -3.70
CA TYR A 43 -0.75 8.06 -4.87
C TYR A 43 -1.17 6.59 -4.98
N LEU A 44 -0.22 5.67 -4.95
CA LEU A 44 -0.50 4.22 -5.02
C LEU A 44 -1.32 3.74 -3.82
N GLU A 45 -1.05 4.27 -2.62
CA GLU A 45 -1.84 4.00 -1.41
C GLU A 45 -3.32 4.35 -1.61
N HIS A 46 -3.60 5.58 -2.03
CA HIS A 46 -4.97 6.01 -2.29
C HIS A 46 -5.63 5.24 -3.44
N LYS A 47 -4.88 4.91 -4.49
CA LYS A 47 -5.39 4.14 -5.63
C LYS A 47 -5.78 2.72 -5.22
N PHE A 48 -4.97 2.05 -4.41
CA PHE A 48 -5.27 0.71 -3.91
C PHE A 48 -6.44 0.71 -2.92
N GLN A 49 -6.51 1.68 -1.99
CA GLN A 49 -7.65 1.83 -1.09
C GLN A 49 -8.97 2.02 -1.87
N ARG A 50 -8.96 2.85 -2.93
CA ARG A 50 -10.14 3.00 -3.80
C ARG A 50 -10.52 1.69 -4.49
N PHE A 51 -9.54 0.97 -5.02
CA PHE A 51 -9.73 -0.33 -5.67
C PHE A 51 -10.37 -1.36 -4.74
N LEU A 52 -9.99 -1.39 -3.47
CA LEU A 52 -10.60 -2.27 -2.47
C LEU A 52 -11.99 -1.81 -2.05
N ARG A 53 -12.19 -0.51 -1.82
CA ARG A 53 -13.47 0.07 -1.38
C ARG A 53 -14.60 -0.20 -2.36
N GLU A 54 -14.29 -0.32 -3.64
CA GLU A 54 -15.27 -0.68 -4.67
C GLU A 54 -15.82 -2.10 -4.48
N LYS A 55 -15.03 -3.02 -3.92
CA LYS A 55 -15.31 -4.46 -3.87
C LYS A 55 -15.64 -5.00 -2.48
N TYR A 56 -15.08 -4.41 -1.43
CA TYR A 56 -15.12 -4.96 -0.07
C TYR A 56 -15.61 -3.95 0.97
N GLU A 57 -16.12 -4.48 2.07
CA GLU A 57 -16.35 -3.74 3.31
C GLU A 57 -15.18 -3.96 4.27
N TYR A 58 -14.57 -2.87 4.75
CA TYR A 58 -13.48 -2.89 5.73
C TYR A 58 -13.30 -1.49 6.34
N VAL A 59 -12.60 -1.44 7.47
CA VAL A 59 -12.22 -0.16 8.09
C VAL A 59 -10.91 0.33 7.49
N GLU A 60 -10.96 1.49 6.84
CA GLU A 60 -9.76 2.22 6.44
C GLU A 60 -9.09 2.83 7.67
N GLY A 61 -7.80 2.56 7.81
CA GLY A 61 -6.94 3.24 8.77
C GLY A 61 -6.77 4.71 8.43
N SER A 62 -6.27 5.48 9.40
CA SER A 62 -5.81 6.84 9.16
C SER A 62 -4.33 6.94 9.45
N SER A 63 -3.64 7.81 8.72
CA SER A 63 -2.21 8.11 8.94
C SER A 63 -1.91 8.55 10.38
N ALA A 64 -2.93 9.02 11.12
CA ALA A 64 -2.83 9.40 12.53
C ALA A 64 -2.81 8.21 13.51
N LYS A 65 -3.46 7.08 13.17
CA LYS A 65 -3.43 5.84 13.99
C LYS A 65 -2.26 4.93 13.61
N GLY A 66 -1.75 5.05 12.39
CA GLY A 66 -0.47 4.49 11.95
C GLY A 66 -0.50 3.02 11.52
N ILE A 67 -1.68 2.49 11.14
CA ILE A 67 -1.87 1.20 10.46
C ILE A 67 -2.98 1.39 9.42
N ASP A 68 -2.74 1.00 8.16
CA ASP A 68 -3.69 1.18 7.05
C ASP A 68 -4.94 0.28 7.10
N PHE A 69 -4.81 -0.94 7.62
CA PHE A 69 -5.91 -1.90 7.78
C PHE A 69 -5.98 -2.37 9.24
N PRO A 70 -6.53 -1.55 10.15
CA PRO A 70 -6.48 -1.81 11.59
C PRO A 70 -7.17 -3.12 12.00
N GLU A 71 -8.29 -3.49 11.39
CA GLU A 71 -9.00 -4.75 11.71
C GLU A 71 -8.28 -6.00 11.20
N LEU A 72 -7.37 -5.83 10.23
CA LEU A 72 -6.56 -6.93 9.70
C LEU A 72 -5.17 -6.97 10.32
N GLU A 73 -4.82 -5.98 11.16
CA GLU A 73 -3.47 -5.75 11.65
C GLU A 73 -2.46 -5.74 10.50
N VAL A 74 -2.78 -5.04 9.41
CA VAL A 74 -1.88 -4.89 8.25
C VAL A 74 -1.60 -3.41 8.02
N ASP A 75 -0.32 -3.06 7.96
CA ASP A 75 0.15 -1.74 7.56
C ASP A 75 0.75 -1.83 6.16
N MET A 76 0.40 -0.88 5.30
CA MET A 76 0.86 -0.88 3.92
C MET A 76 2.09 0.02 3.80
N LYS A 77 3.03 -0.39 2.95
CA LYS A 77 4.20 0.41 2.60
C LYS A 77 4.42 0.36 1.11
N VAL A 78 4.65 1.52 0.52
CA VAL A 78 5.01 1.65 -0.89
C VAL A 78 6.45 2.17 -0.96
N THR A 79 7.30 1.50 -1.74
CA THR A 79 8.71 1.82 -1.82
C THR A 79 9.29 1.62 -3.21
N ARG A 80 10.28 2.43 -3.59
CA ARG A 80 10.97 2.30 -4.87
C ARG A 80 12.03 1.21 -4.77
N ILE A 81 12.20 0.41 -5.82
CA ILE A 81 13.22 -0.65 -5.88
C ILE A 81 14.64 -0.11 -5.71
N THR A 82 14.96 1.04 -6.30
CA THR A 82 16.29 1.66 -6.27
C THR A 82 16.53 2.56 -5.05
N GLN A 83 15.46 2.97 -4.36
CA GLN A 83 15.54 3.85 -3.21
C GLN A 83 14.50 3.43 -2.17
N PRO A 84 14.86 2.46 -1.31
CA PRO A 84 14.00 2.00 -0.25
C PRO A 84 13.55 3.17 0.64
N GLN A 85 12.28 3.16 1.03
CA GLN A 85 11.67 4.21 1.81
C GLN A 85 12.27 4.19 3.22
N SER A 86 12.69 5.36 3.71
CA SER A 86 13.55 5.47 4.90
C SER A 86 12.80 5.51 6.25
N SER A 87 11.49 5.20 6.28
CA SER A 87 10.76 5.24 7.55
C SER A 87 10.98 3.96 8.35
N CYS A 88 11.42 4.12 9.60
CA CYS A 88 11.52 3.01 10.55
C CYS A 88 10.11 2.65 11.04
N PRO A 89 9.61 1.41 10.82
CA PRO A 89 8.29 1.01 11.30
C PRO A 89 8.27 0.81 12.83
N PHE A 90 9.45 0.65 13.43
CA PHE A 90 9.61 0.48 14.87
C PHE A 90 9.52 1.82 15.59
N LYS A 91 8.48 1.98 16.41
CA LYS A 91 8.30 3.14 17.31
C LYS A 91 9.10 2.98 18.62
N SER A 92 9.59 1.77 18.93
CA SER A 92 10.40 1.51 20.12
C SER A 92 11.42 0.39 19.92
N ALA A 93 12.46 0.37 20.77
CA ALA A 93 13.45 -0.71 20.81
C ALA A 93 12.81 -2.07 21.13
N ARG A 94 11.72 -2.09 21.89
CA ARG A 94 10.97 -3.32 22.21
C ARG A 94 10.37 -3.95 20.95
N GLN A 95 9.81 -3.16 20.04
CA GLN A 95 9.30 -3.71 18.77
C GLN A 95 10.41 -4.26 17.88
N LYS A 96 11.65 -3.73 17.97
CA LYS A 96 12.79 -4.31 17.25
C LYS A 96 13.15 -5.71 17.74
N ILE A 97 12.89 -6.01 19.01
CA ILE A 97 13.23 -7.29 19.65
C ILE A 97 12.06 -8.28 19.51
N TYR A 98 10.82 -7.82 19.69
CA TYR A 98 9.64 -8.68 19.78
C TYR A 98 8.72 -8.62 18.55
N GLY A 99 9.06 -7.82 17.55
CA GLY A 99 8.23 -7.59 16.36
C GLY A 99 7.25 -6.43 16.48
N LEU A 100 6.62 -6.07 15.36
CA LEU A 100 5.75 -4.89 15.25
C LEU A 100 4.38 -5.07 15.92
N GLY A 101 3.89 -6.31 16.01
CA GLY A 101 2.53 -6.63 16.46
C GLY A 101 1.47 -6.48 15.35
N TYR A 102 1.89 -6.27 14.11
CA TYR A 102 1.07 -6.22 12.90
C TYR A 102 1.92 -6.67 11.70
N SER A 103 1.27 -7.03 10.61
CA SER A 103 1.89 -7.46 9.35
C SER A 103 2.13 -6.28 8.42
N LEU A 104 3.12 -6.41 7.52
CA LEU A 104 3.40 -5.42 6.48
C LEU A 104 2.97 -5.95 5.12
N LEU A 105 2.19 -5.16 4.38
CA LEU A 105 1.97 -5.35 2.94
C LEU A 105 2.86 -4.35 2.19
N VAL A 106 3.89 -4.86 1.51
CA VAL A 106 4.87 -4.02 0.82
C VAL A 106 4.67 -4.06 -0.69
N PHE A 107 4.35 -2.90 -1.27
CA PHE A 107 4.43 -2.69 -2.71
C PHE A 107 5.80 -2.11 -3.06
N VAL A 108 6.52 -2.82 -3.93
CA VAL A 108 7.78 -2.34 -4.51
C VAL A 108 7.47 -1.90 -5.94
N TYR A 109 7.77 -0.64 -6.26
CA TYR A 109 7.59 -0.10 -7.60
C TYR A 109 8.94 0.18 -8.26
N ASP A 110 8.95 0.02 -9.58
CA ASP A 110 9.93 0.65 -10.46
C ASP A 110 9.18 1.58 -11.40
N LYS A 111 9.58 2.85 -11.41
CA LYS A 111 8.96 3.88 -12.23
C LYS A 111 10.02 4.43 -13.17
N THR A 112 9.71 4.33 -14.45
CA THR A 112 10.42 4.95 -15.55
C THR A 112 9.50 5.99 -16.19
N ASP A 113 10.05 7.15 -16.51
CA ASP A 113 9.41 8.08 -17.43
C ASP A 113 9.96 7.80 -18.82
N ASP A 114 9.08 7.77 -19.82
CA ASP A 114 9.53 7.75 -21.21
C ASP A 114 10.21 9.10 -21.52
N SER A 115 11.32 9.06 -22.24
CA SER A 115 12.13 10.24 -22.56
C SER A 115 11.81 10.84 -23.92
N ASP A 116 10.88 10.23 -24.65
CA ASP A 116 10.53 10.58 -26.04
C ASP A 116 9.44 11.66 -26.15
#